data_AF-A0A522GRN4-F1
#
_entry.id   AF-A0A522GRN4-F1
#
_cell.length_a   1.000
_cell.length_b   1.000
_cell.length_c   1.000
_cell.angle_alpha   90.00
_cell.angle_beta   90.00
_cell.angle_gamma   90.00
#
_symmetry.space_group_name_H-M   'P 1'
#
loop_
_entity.id
_entity.type
_entity.pdbx_description
1 polymer ?
#
loop_
_entity_poly.entity_id
_entity_poly.type
_entity_poly.pdbx_seq_one_letter_code
_entity_poly.pdbx_strand_id
1 'polypeptide(L)' 'MSRTLAIEIATKAMTVINPANRGLRVLDLIEKHGFHRVAEPALDIVSDRERLVEWLRETFKTA' A
#
# COMPACT_ATOMS: atom_id res chain seq x y z
N MET A 1 -5.00 10.13 -2.68
CA MET A 1 -4.28 9.98 -1.39
C MET A 1 -3.10 10.94 -1.30
N SER A 2 -2.80 11.52 -0.13
CA SER A 2 -1.62 12.39 0.03
C SER A 2 -0.31 11.60 -0.04
N ARG A 3 0.80 12.25 -0.44
CA ARG A 3 2.13 11.61 -0.49
C ARG A 3 2.57 11.13 0.91
N THR A 4 2.29 11.91 1.95
CA THR A 4 2.63 11.57 3.33
C THR A 4 1.95 10.27 3.78
N LEU A 5 0.64 10.14 3.52
CA LEU A 5 -0.12 8.95 3.89
C LEU A 5 0.35 7.71 3.11
N ALA A 6 0.66 7.85 1.82
CA ALA A 6 1.21 6.76 1.02
C ALA A 6 2.55 6.25 1.58
N ILE A 7 3.44 7.16 2.00
CA ILE A 7 4.72 6.80 2.63
C ILE A 7 4.51 6.07 3.96
N GLU A 8 3.58 6.54 4.79
CA GLU A 8 3.25 5.91 6.07
C GLU A 8 2.76 4.47 5.88
N ILE A 9 1.79 4.26 4.97
CA ILE A 9 1.22 2.94 4.68
C ILE A 9 2.30 1.99 4.15
N ALA A 10 3.09 2.43 3.17
CA ALA A 10 4.18 1.62 2.62
C ALA A 10 5.20 1.21 3.69
N THR A 11 5.58 2.16 4.56
CA THR A 11 6.53 1.91 5.65
C THR A 11 5.97 0.87 6.64
N LYS A 12 4.70 1.02 7.04
CA LYS A 12 4.03 0.07 7.95
C LYS A 12 3.77 -1.30 7.34
N ALA A 13 3.59 -1.38 6.02
CA ALA A 13 3.40 -2.66 5.34
C ALA A 13 4.71 -3.46 5.24
N MET A 14 5.84 -2.78 4.99
CA MET A 14 7.14 -3.43 4.84
C MET A 14 7.75 -3.98 6.14
N THR A 15 7.18 -3.66 7.31
CA THR A 15 7.58 -4.31 8.58
C THR A 15 7.17 -5.78 8.63
N VAL A 16 6.26 -6.22 7.77
CA VAL A 16 5.87 -7.62 7.64
C VAL A 16 7.00 -8.39 6.95
N ILE A 17 7.55 -9.38 7.67
CA ILE A 17 8.70 -10.18 7.24
C ILE A 17 8.36 -11.01 6.00
N ASN A 18 7.23 -11.72 6.01
CA ASN A 18 6.80 -12.54 4.87
C ASN A 18 6.26 -11.65 3.74
N PRO A 19 6.93 -11.59 2.57
CA PRO A 19 6.49 -10.74 1.45
C PRO A 19 5.08 -11.08 0.95
N ALA A 20 4.67 -12.35 1.03
CA ALA A 20 3.33 -12.78 0.61
C ALA A 20 2.20 -12.19 1.47
N ASN A 21 2.51 -11.75 2.70
CA ASN A 21 1.52 -11.15 3.60
C ASN A 21 1.48 -9.62 3.51
N ARG A 22 2.41 -9.00 2.76
CA ARG A 22 2.50 -7.54 2.68
C ARG A 22 1.32 -6.94 1.92
N GLY A 23 0.83 -7.59 0.87
CA GLY A 23 -0.34 -7.12 0.12
C GLY A 23 -1.59 -7.05 1.00
N LEU A 24 -1.90 -8.12 1.74
CA LEU A 24 -2.95 -8.12 2.77
C LEU A 24 -2.77 -7.01 3.82
N ARG A 25 -1.53 -6.75 4.26
CA ARG A 25 -1.24 -5.66 5.20
C ARG A 25 -1.49 -4.28 4.59
N VAL A 26 -1.18 -4.08 3.31
CA VAL A 26 -1.51 -2.85 2.58
C VAL A 26 -3.02 -2.67 2.55
N LEU A 27 -3.79 -3.72 2.22
CA LEU A 27 -5.26 -3.67 2.18
C LEU A 27 -5.88 -3.30 3.54
N ASP A 28 -5.40 -3.90 4.64
CA ASP A 28 -5.85 -3.54 5.99
C ASP A 28 -5.54 -2.07 6.34
N LEU A 29 -4.37 -1.57 5.96
CA LEU A 29 -3.97 -0.20 6.24
C LEU A 29 -4.78 0.82 5.44
N ILE A 30 -5.00 0.60 4.15
CA ILE A 30 -5.82 1.51 3.33
C ILE A 30 -7.27 1.53 3.82
N GLU A 31 -7.82 0.38 4.24
CA GLU A 31 -9.19 0.29 4.77
C GLU A 31 -9.36 1.08 6.07
N LYS A 32 -8.37 1.04 6.98
CA LYS A 32 -8.32 1.85 8.20
C LYS A 32 -8.30 3.36 7.95
N HIS A 33 -7.86 3.77 6.76
CA HIS A 33 -7.89 5.17 6.33
C HIS A 33 -9.12 5.52 5.48
N GLY A 34 -10.12 4.62 5.40
CA GLY A 34 -11.38 4.85 4.69
C GLY A 34 -11.35 4.57 3.19
N PHE A 35 -10.28 3.95 2.69
CA PHE A 35 -10.17 3.55 1.28
C PHE A 35 -10.65 2.10 1.12
N HIS A 36 -11.67 1.90 0.29
CA HIS A 36 -12.30 0.59 0.09
C HIS A 36 -12.23 0.14 -1.37
N ARG A 37 -12.49 -1.14 -1.61
CA ARG A 37 -12.59 -1.76 -2.95
C ARG A 37 -11.33 -1.61 -3.81
N VAL A 38 -10.18 -1.87 -3.20
CA VAL A 38 -8.87 -1.80 -3.86
C VAL A 38 -8.33 -3.21 -4.04
N ALA A 39 -7.81 -3.51 -5.22
CA ALA A 39 -7.17 -4.79 -5.48
C ALA A 39 -5.86 -4.91 -4.69
N GLU A 40 -5.50 -6.13 -4.30
CA GLU A 40 -4.21 -6.39 -3.68
C GLU A 40 -3.07 -6.00 -4.65
N PRO A 41 -2.05 -5.25 -4.18
CA PRO A 41 -0.88 -4.94 -5.02
C PRO A 41 -0.08 -6.21 -5.34
N ALA A 42 0.53 -6.24 -6.52
CA ALA A 42 1.39 -7.35 -6.94
C ALA A 42 2.62 -7.52 -6.04
N LEU A 43 3.19 -8.72 -6.00
CA LEU A 43 4.32 -9.06 -5.12
C LEU A 43 5.56 -8.18 -5.38
N ASP A 44 5.84 -7.85 -6.64
CA ASP A 44 6.95 -6.99 -7.02
C ASP A 44 6.76 -5.54 -6.57
N ILE A 45 5.51 -5.10 -6.41
CA ILE A 45 5.15 -3.78 -5.87
C ILE A 45 5.40 -3.74 -4.37
N VAL A 46 4.95 -4.75 -3.60
CA VAL A 46 5.14 -4.79 -2.13
C VAL A 46 6.54 -5.25 -1.69
N SER A 47 7.42 -5.54 -2.63
CA SER A 47 8.82 -5.83 -2.39
C SER A 47 9.71 -4.58 -2.38
N ASP A 48 9.21 -3.46 -2.93
CA ASP A 48 9.94 -2.19 -3.04
C ASP A 48 9.12 -1.04 -2.45
N ARG A 49 9.73 -0.29 -1.52
CA ARG A 49 9.06 0.82 -0.84
C ARG A 49 8.59 1.90 -1.79
N GLU A 50 9.43 2.28 -2.74
CA GLU A 50 9.18 3.40 -3.65
C GLU A 50 8.10 3.03 -4.67
N ARG A 51 8.15 1.81 -5.20
CA ARG A 51 7.11 1.28 -6.09
C ARG A 51 5.76 1.18 -5.39
N LEU A 52 5.73 0.74 -4.13
CA LEU A 52 4.50 0.72 -3.34
C LEU A 52 3.93 2.13 -3.09
N VAL A 53 4.79 3.11 -2.80
CA VAL A 53 4.35 4.51 -2.65
C VAL A 53 3.78 5.06 -3.95
N GLU A 54 4.41 4.79 -5.08
CA GLU A 54 3.92 5.19 -6.40
C GLU A 54 2.56 4.55 -6.69
N TRP A 55 2.44 3.23 -6.53
CA TRP A 55 1.20 2.49 -6.72
C TRP A 55 0.05 3.03 -5.85
N LEU A 56 0.29 3.30 -4.57
CA LEU A 56 -0.71 3.90 -3.66
C LEU A 56 -1.16 5.27 -4.17
N ARG A 57 -0.22 6.09 -4.65
CA ARG A 57 -0.55 7.42 -5.16
C ARG A 57 -1.36 7.34 -6.44
N GLU A 58 -1.02 6.46 -7.37
CA GLU A 58 -1.74 6.27 -8.64
C GLU A 58 -3.14 5.71 -8.41
N THR A 59 -3.27 4.68 -7.58
CA THR A 59 -4.54 4.01 -7.25
C THR A 59 -5.58 4.99 -6.71
N PHE A 60 -5.14 5.98 -5.92
CA PHE A 60 -6.02 6.97 -5.28
C PHE A 60 -5.83 8.38 -5.83
N LYS A 61 -5.27 8.56 -7.03
CA LYS A 61 -5.19 9.86 -7.71
C LYS A 61 -6.54 10.25 -8.33
N THR A 62 -7.38 9.26 -8.59
CA THR A 62 -8.61 9.37 -9.40
C THR A 62 -9.90 9.26 -8.57
N ALA A 63 -9.80 9.31 -7.24
CA ALA A 63 -10.94 9.30 -6.31
C ALA A 63 -11.15 10.68 -5.68
#